data_AF-A0A6I1K550-F1
#
_entry.id   AF-A0A6I1K550-F1
#
_cell.length_a   1.000
_cell.length_b   1.000
_cell.length_c   1.000
_cell.angle_alpha   90.00
_cell.angle_beta   90.00
_cell.angle_gamma   90.00
#
_symmetry.space_group_name_H-M   'P 1'
#
loop_
_entity.id
_entity.type
_entity.pdbx_description
1 polymer ?
#
loop_
_entity_poly.entity_id
_entity_poly.type
_entity_poly.pdbx_seq_one_letter_code
_entity_poly.pdbx_strand_id
1 'polypeptide(L)'
;METPDQLRELFRMQQALNQRIGVKTEGMTEEEKTKWLLNYTRAMQQELAELTDSVPWKWWAKYQKFDEQNARVEVVDLFHFLISMAQVLGMSADDVFAAYVKKNAVNFQRQDSGYTQKNHDDSKHI
;
A
#
# COMPACT_ATOMS: atom_id res chain seq x y z
N MET A 1 19.65 -22.89 -4.79
CA MET A 1 18.36 -22.58 -4.17
C MET A 1 17.72 -21.49 -5.01
N GLU A 2 16.49 -21.69 -5.47
CA GLU A 2 15.75 -20.63 -6.16
C GLU A 2 15.53 -19.46 -5.18
N THR A 3 15.69 -18.24 -5.68
CA THR A 3 15.40 -17.04 -4.90
C THR A 3 13.90 -17.02 -4.60
N PRO A 4 13.48 -16.85 -3.33
CA PRO A 4 12.06 -16.77 -3.00
C PRO A 4 11.38 -15.64 -3.78
N ASP A 5 10.14 -15.88 -4.20
CA ASP A 5 9.26 -14.82 -4.71
C ASP A 5 9.12 -13.74 -3.64
N GLN A 6 9.72 -12.58 -3.89
CA GLN A 6 9.82 -11.51 -2.91
C GLN A 6 8.46 -10.96 -2.51
N LEU A 7 7.48 -10.90 -3.43
CA LEU A 7 6.16 -10.37 -3.12
C LEU A 7 5.38 -11.35 -2.23
N ARG A 8 5.42 -12.65 -2.57
CA ARG A 8 4.80 -13.68 -1.73
C ARG A 8 5.45 -13.74 -0.36
N GLU A 9 6.76 -13.58 -0.27
CA GLU A 9 7.47 -13.55 1.00
C GLU A 9 7.09 -12.33 1.85
N LEU A 10 6.94 -11.14 1.26
CA LEU A 10 6.43 -9.96 1.96
C LEU A 10 5.03 -10.20 2.56
N PHE A 11 4.11 -10.78 1.78
CA PHE A 11 2.77 -11.10 2.27
C PHE A 11 2.81 -12.14 3.41
N ARG A 12 3.65 -13.18 3.28
CA ARG A 12 3.83 -14.19 4.33
C ARG A 12 4.37 -13.58 5.62
N MET A 13 5.40 -12.74 5.53
CA MET A 13 5.98 -12.04 6.69
C MET A 13 4.97 -11.09 7.33
N GLN A 14 4.22 -10.34 6.52
CA GLN A 14 3.20 -9.42 7.03
C GLN A 14 2.07 -10.17 7.74
N GLN A 15 1.63 -11.30 7.19
CA GLN A 15 0.61 -12.14 7.82
C GLN A 15 1.08 -12.62 9.20
N ALA A 16 2.32 -13.11 9.29
CA ALA A 16 2.91 -13.55 10.55
C ALA A 16 3.03 -12.41 11.57
N LEU A 17 3.40 -11.21 11.13
CA LEU A 17 3.46 -10.03 11.99
C LEU A 17 2.07 -9.63 12.49
N ASN A 18 1.08 -9.52 11.60
CA ASN A 18 -0.31 -9.19 11.92
C ASN A 18 -0.87 -10.18 12.96
N GLN A 19 -0.68 -11.48 12.75
CA GLN A 19 -1.09 -12.51 13.71
C GLN A 19 -0.42 -12.33 15.08
N ARG A 20 0.89 -12.04 15.09
CA ARG A 20 1.66 -11.83 16.32
C ARG A 20 1.15 -10.64 17.13
N ILE A 21 0.70 -9.57 16.48
CA ILE A 21 0.14 -8.37 17.14
C ILE A 21 -1.38 -8.45 17.36
N GLY A 22 -1.99 -9.61 17.13
CA GLY A 22 -3.41 -9.86 17.44
C GLY A 22 -4.39 -9.52 16.31
N VAL A 23 -3.91 -9.27 15.09
CA VAL A 23 -4.74 -8.98 13.91
C VAL A 23 -4.82 -10.21 13.02
N LYS A 24 -5.94 -10.94 13.11
CA LYS A 24 -6.23 -12.10 12.25
C LYS A 24 -7.13 -11.65 11.10
N THR A 25 -6.53 -11.44 9.93
CA THR A 25 -7.23 -10.94 8.73
C THR A 25 -8.10 -12.00 8.06
N GLU A 26 -7.77 -13.28 8.21
CA GLU A 26 -8.58 -14.39 7.70
C GLU A 26 -9.92 -14.51 8.42
N GLY A 27 -11.00 -14.66 7.65
CA GLY A 27 -12.34 -14.87 8.19
C GLY A 27 -12.98 -13.64 8.85
N MET A 28 -12.40 -12.44 8.69
CA MET A 28 -13.02 -11.20 9.18
C MET A 28 -14.41 -11.00 8.58
N THR A 29 -15.35 -10.60 9.44
CA THR A 29 -16.66 -10.07 9.04
C THR A 29 -16.51 -8.73 8.32
N GLU A 30 -17.55 -8.31 7.59
CA GLU A 30 -17.54 -7.00 6.91
C GLU A 30 -17.38 -5.82 7.88
N GLU A 31 -17.91 -5.93 9.10
CA GLU A 31 -17.72 -4.93 10.16
C GLU A 31 -16.25 -4.85 10.60
N GLU A 32 -15.61 -6.00 10.81
CA GLU A 32 -14.18 -6.07 11.16
C GLU A 32 -13.29 -5.56 10.04
N LYS A 33 -13.59 -5.93 8.78
CA LYS A 33 -12.87 -5.40 7.62
C LYS A 33 -12.98 -3.88 7.54
N THR A 34 -14.20 -3.35 7.70
CA THR A 34 -14.44 -1.89 7.70
C THR A 34 -13.62 -1.20 8.79
N LYS A 35 -13.62 -1.75 10.00
CA LYS A 35 -12.83 -1.23 11.12
C LYS A 35 -11.33 -1.24 10.84
N TRP A 36 -10.80 -2.36 10.34
CA TRP A 36 -9.36 -2.50 10.11
C TRP A 36 -8.86 -1.70 8.90
N LEU A 37 -9.65 -1.58 7.85
CA LEU A 37 -9.36 -0.67 6.74
C LEU A 37 -9.25 0.77 7.24
N LEU A 38 -10.17 1.22 8.08
CA LEU A 38 -10.11 2.56 8.68
C LEU A 38 -8.85 2.73 9.56
N ASN A 39 -8.54 1.73 10.39
CA ASN A 39 -7.35 1.78 11.25
C ASN A 39 -6.05 1.85 10.46
N TYR A 40 -5.86 0.97 9.47
CA TYR A 40 -4.68 0.99 8.62
C TYR A 40 -4.60 2.25 7.76
N THR A 41 -5.74 2.82 7.34
CA THR A 41 -5.76 4.10 6.60
C THR A 41 -5.22 5.23 7.48
N ARG A 42 -5.63 5.27 8.75
CA ARG A 42 -5.14 6.27 9.71
C ARG A 42 -3.66 6.07 10.01
N ALA A 43 -3.20 4.84 10.19
CA ALA A 43 -1.79 4.53 10.40
C ALA A 43 -0.94 5.02 9.21
N MET A 44 -1.34 4.65 7.99
CA MET A 44 -0.67 5.10 6.75
C MET A 44 -0.67 6.64 6.60
N GLN A 45 -1.71 7.33 7.05
CA GLN A 45 -1.71 8.80 7.09
C GLN A 45 -0.68 9.38 8.08
N GLN A 46 -0.42 8.71 9.20
CA GLN A 46 0.65 9.12 10.11
C GLN A 46 2.02 8.90 9.46
N GLU A 47 2.27 7.74 8.85
CA GLU A 47 3.57 7.49 8.19
C GLU A 47 3.82 8.42 7.00
N LEU A 48 2.76 8.85 6.29
CA LEU A 48 2.88 9.90 5.26
C LEU A 48 3.30 11.25 5.86
N ALA A 49 2.85 11.56 7.08
CA ALA A 49 3.28 12.76 7.80
C ALA A 49 4.76 12.63 8.24
N GLU A 50 5.17 11.46 8.74
CA GLU A 50 6.57 11.19 9.10
C GLU A 50 7.50 11.25 7.86
N LEU A 51 7.05 10.70 6.72
CA LEU A 51 7.75 10.82 5.44
C LEU A 51 7.85 12.29 4.99
N THR A 52 6.80 13.07 5.21
CA THR A 52 6.81 14.51 4.91
C THR A 52 7.84 15.24 5.78
N ASP A 53 7.94 14.90 7.06
CA ASP A 53 8.92 15.49 7.97
C ASP A 53 10.37 15.06 7.70
N SER A 54 10.57 13.99 6.91
CA SER A 54 11.88 13.57 6.41
C SER A 54 12.45 14.48 5.31
N VAL A 55 11.62 15.34 4.70
CA VAL A 55 12.03 16.29 3.65
C VAL A 55 11.94 17.75 4.13
N PRO A 56 12.74 18.68 3.58
CA PRO A 56 12.75 20.09 4.00
C PRO A 56 11.52 20.86 3.45
N TRP A 57 10.32 20.53 3.93
CA TRP A 57 9.07 21.06 3.41
C TRP A 57 8.66 22.43 3.99
N LYS A 58 9.15 22.81 5.19
CA LYS A 58 8.79 24.07 5.86
C LYS A 58 9.58 25.20 5.23
N TRP A 59 9.00 25.83 4.21
CA TRP A 59 9.65 26.91 3.46
C TRP A 59 10.03 28.15 4.29
N TRP A 60 9.48 28.30 5.51
CA TRP A 60 9.83 29.37 6.45
C TRP A 60 10.99 29.02 7.40
N ALA A 61 11.49 27.77 7.39
CA ALA A 61 12.55 27.29 8.29
C ALA A 61 13.78 26.81 7.51
N LYS A 62 14.96 27.36 7.81
CA LYS A 62 16.20 27.08 7.04
C LYS A 62 17.08 25.95 7.61
N TYR A 63 16.71 25.36 8.74
CA TYR A 63 17.52 24.36 9.43
C TYR A 63 17.18 22.91 9.02
N GLN A 64 16.10 22.70 8.26
CA GLN A 64 15.70 21.36 7.83
C GLN A 64 16.70 20.80 6.82
N LYS A 65 16.98 19.51 6.94
CA LYS A 65 17.78 18.74 5.98
C LYS A 65 16.94 17.57 5.50
N PHE A 66 17.25 17.07 4.32
CA PHE A 66 16.68 15.81 3.85
C PHE A 66 17.29 14.66 4.66
N ASP A 67 16.43 13.89 5.33
CA ASP A 67 16.79 12.64 6.00
C ASP A 67 16.41 11.45 5.10
N GLU A 68 17.34 11.05 4.24
CA GLU A 68 17.10 9.97 3.28
C GLU A 68 16.89 8.61 3.97
N GLN A 69 17.57 8.37 5.09
CA GLN A 69 17.44 7.11 5.81
C GLN A 69 16.05 7.00 6.42
N ASN A 70 15.57 8.06 7.07
CA ASN A 70 14.21 8.08 7.62
C ASN A 70 13.18 7.92 6.49
N ALA A 71 13.32 8.69 5.40
CA ALA A 71 12.41 8.58 4.27
C ALA A 71 12.32 7.15 3.69
N ARG A 72 13.41 6.39 3.67
CA ARG A 72 13.41 4.97 3.26
C ARG A 72 12.64 4.09 4.25
N VAL A 73 12.76 4.35 5.55
CA VAL A 73 12.03 3.63 6.60
C VAL A 73 10.53 3.88 6.46
N GLU A 74 10.12 5.14 6.36
CA GLU A 74 8.69 5.48 6.25
C GLU A 74 8.04 4.89 4.99
N VAL A 75 8.79 4.82 3.88
CA VAL A 75 8.31 4.13 2.67
C VAL A 75 8.03 2.66 2.96
N VAL A 76 8.86 1.96 3.73
CA VAL A 76 8.64 0.57 4.12
C VAL A 76 7.46 0.43 5.09
N ASP A 77 7.26 1.38 6.01
CA ASP A 77 6.11 1.39 6.91
C ASP A 77 4.78 1.57 6.15
N LEU A 78 4.77 2.38 5.09
CA LEU A 78 3.63 2.43 4.16
C LEU A 78 3.34 1.06 3.52
N PHE A 79 4.38 0.29 3.15
CA PHE A 79 4.20 -1.06 2.61
C PHE A 79 3.60 -2.03 3.63
N HIS A 80 4.02 -1.96 4.90
CA HIS A 80 3.43 -2.77 5.98
C HIS A 80 1.91 -2.58 6.08
N PHE A 81 1.45 -1.32 6.04
CA PHE A 81 0.02 -1.02 6.09
C PHE A 81 -0.72 -1.32 4.80
N LEU A 82 -0.09 -1.09 3.63
CA LEU A 82 -0.70 -1.42 2.33
C LEU A 82 -0.94 -2.92 2.17
N ILE A 83 0.05 -3.75 2.51
CA ILE A 83 -0.09 -5.22 2.48
C ILE A 83 -1.15 -5.67 3.48
N SER A 84 -1.17 -5.08 4.68
CA SER A 84 -2.18 -5.42 5.69
C SER A 84 -3.61 -5.10 5.22
N MET A 85 -3.81 -3.98 4.53
CA MET A 85 -5.11 -3.66 3.90
C MET A 85 -5.50 -4.69 2.84
N ALA A 86 -4.57 -5.10 1.98
CA ALA A 86 -4.82 -6.13 0.98
C ALA A 86 -5.26 -7.46 1.64
N GLN A 87 -4.59 -7.85 2.73
CA GLN A 87 -4.96 -9.03 3.52
C GLN A 87 -6.33 -8.91 4.18
N VAL A 88 -6.71 -7.74 4.70
CA VAL A 88 -8.05 -7.48 5.23
C VAL A 88 -9.13 -7.63 4.15
N LEU A 89 -8.82 -7.23 2.92
CA LEU A 89 -9.69 -7.42 1.75
C LEU A 89 -9.69 -8.86 1.21
N GLY A 90 -8.93 -9.77 1.83
CA GLY A 90 -8.81 -11.16 1.39
C GLY A 90 -7.98 -11.35 0.13
N MET A 91 -7.14 -10.38 -0.23
CA MET A 91 -6.27 -10.47 -1.39
C MET A 91 -4.95 -11.18 -1.03
N SER A 92 -4.56 -12.15 -1.85
CA SER A 92 -3.21 -12.71 -1.83
C SER A 92 -2.23 -11.81 -2.61
N ALA A 93 -0.93 -12.12 -2.49
CA ALA A 93 0.11 -11.49 -3.32
C ALA A 93 -0.19 -11.62 -4.82
N ASP A 94 -0.71 -12.79 -5.25
CA ASP A 94 -1.03 -13.06 -6.64
C ASP A 94 -2.24 -12.26 -7.12
N ASP A 95 -3.25 -12.08 -6.27
CA ASP A 95 -4.42 -11.25 -6.57
C ASP A 95 -4.03 -9.78 -6.75
N VAL A 96 -3.18 -9.26 -5.85
CA VAL A 96 -2.66 -7.88 -5.96
C VAL A 96 -1.83 -7.70 -7.22
N PHE A 97 -0.95 -8.65 -7.54
CA PHE A 97 -0.16 -8.59 -8.77
C PHE A 97 -1.06 -8.62 -10.02
N ALA A 98 -2.02 -9.53 -10.08
CA ALA A 98 -2.95 -9.63 -11.20
C ALA A 98 -3.79 -8.34 -11.37
N ALA A 99 -4.29 -7.77 -10.27
CA ALA A 99 -5.02 -6.51 -10.28
C ALA A 99 -4.12 -5.35 -10.73
N TYR A 100 -2.87 -5.30 -10.27
CA TYR A 100 -1.89 -4.30 -10.67
C TYR A 100 -1.61 -4.36 -12.18
N VAL A 101 -1.35 -5.55 -12.73
CA VAL A 101 -1.09 -5.75 -14.17
C VAL A 101 -2.26 -5.25 -15.01
N LYS A 102 -3.49 -5.62 -14.65
CA LYS A 102 -4.70 -5.13 -15.33
C LYS A 102 -4.81 -3.61 -15.27
N LYS A 103 -4.64 -3.01 -14.08
CA LYS A 103 -4.73 -1.57 -13.89
C LYS A 103 -3.63 -0.82 -14.64
N ASN A 104 -2.43 -1.37 -14.65
CA ASN A 104 -1.29 -0.81 -15.36
C ASN A 104 -1.55 -0.76 -16.88
N ALA A 105 -2.05 -1.85 -17.47
CA ALA A 105 -2.43 -1.88 -18.89
C ALA A 105 -3.50 -0.84 -19.25
N VAL A 106 -4.54 -0.70 -18.42
CA VAL A 106 -5.58 0.36 -18.60
C VAL A 106 -4.95 1.76 -18.53
N ASN A 107 -4.02 2.00 -17.60
CA ASN A 107 -3.36 3.30 -17.49
C ASN A 107 -2.49 3.61 -18.71
N PHE A 108 -1.80 2.62 -19.29
CA PHE A 108 -1.05 2.80 -20.54
C PHE A 108 -1.97 3.12 -21.72
N GLN A 109 -3.08 2.38 -21.89
CA GLN A 109 -4.07 2.68 -22.94
C GLN A 109 -4.65 4.10 -22.81
N ARG A 110 -4.82 4.60 -21.58
CA ARG A 110 -5.25 5.99 -21.34
C ARG A 110 -4.20 7.00 -21.76
N GLN A 111 -2.92 6.74 -21.50
CA GLN A 111 -1.83 7.59 -21.98
C GLN A 111 -1.78 7.61 -23.52
N ASP A 112 -1.90 6.45 -24.16
CA ASP A 112 -1.87 6.33 -25.63
C ASP A 112 -3.05 7.05 -26.31
N SER A 113 -4.21 7.07 -25.67
CA SER A 113 -5.41 7.79 -26.14
C SER A 113 -5.46 9.28 -25.74
N GLY A 114 -4.39 9.80 -25.12
CA GLY A 114 -4.24 11.20 -24.74
C GLY A 114 -5.06 11.61 -23.51
N TYR A 115 -5.50 10.66 -22.68
CA TYR A 115 -6.28 10.90 -21.46
C TYR A 115 -7.56 11.73 -21.68
N THR A 116 -8.10 11.70 -22.90
CA THR A 116 -9.15 12.63 -23.34
C THR A 116 -10.52 12.36 -22.71
N GLN A 117 -10.81 11.12 -22.27
CA GLN A 117 -12.00 10.79 -21.48
C GLN A 117 -11.70 9.71 -20.42
N LYS A 118 -12.18 9.93 -19.19
CA LYS A 118 -12.15 8.94 -18.11
C LYS A 118 -13.40 8.06 -18.22
N ASN A 119 -13.26 6.85 -18.73
CA ASN A 119 -14.34 5.87 -18.67
C ASN A 119 -14.36 5.20 -17.28
N HIS A 120 -15.50 5.28 -16.60
CA HIS A 120 -15.67 4.77 -15.23
C HIS A 120 -15.80 3.24 -15.18
N ASP A 121 -16.08 2.62 -16.33
CA ASP A 121 -16.29 1.17 -16.45
C ASP A 121 -14.95 0.39 -16.54
N ASP A 122 -13.85 1.01 -16.95
CA ASP A 122 -12.56 0.32 -17.16
C ASP A 122 -11.97 -0.31 -15.89
N SER A 123 -12.44 0.08 -14.71
CA SER A 123 -11.97 -0.45 -13.42
C SER A 123 -13.03 -1.27 -12.67
N LYS A 124 -14.21 -1.53 -13.26
CA LYS A 124 -15.27 -2.33 -12.61
C LYS A 124 -14.94 -3.83 -12.49
N HIS A 125 -13.93 -4.30 -13.21
CA HIS A 125 -13.54 -5.73 -13.29
C HIS A 125 -12.10 -6.00 -12.80
N ILE A 126 -11.50 -5.02 -12.13
CA ILE A 126 -10.17 -5.14 -11.52
C ILE A 126 -10.35 -5.59 -10.08
#